data_AF-A0A453P3R1-F1
#
_entry.id   AF-A0A453P3R1-F1
#
_cell.length_a   1.000
_cell.length_b   1.000
_cell.length_c   1.000
_cell.angle_alpha   90.00
_cell.angle_beta   90.00
_cell.angle_gamma   90.00
#
_symmetry.space_group_name_H-M   'P 1'
#
loop_
_entity.id
_entity.type
_entity.pdbx_description
1 polymer ?
#
loop_
_entity_poly.entity_id
_entity_poly.type
_entity_poly.pdbx_seq_one_letter_code
_entity_poly.pdbx_strand_id
1 'polypeptide(L)'
;MLITWSHALQHTHPAFETVIEHLHCTVLSKFKNDLEQLLRSGERFAASARHCAQSSSVEFEAGWRDAVVKHADWDGTNSRNKLQQSMEVHTACLRIAKLDELKATYKKKLLDALSGPVQSILETGERDSWASIRRLYRRETEHIILTFSDSLSEYELDQTTSVEMVLELREHARCTVVKKAREEAGNILIRMKGRFSTVLSHDKDLMPRTWIANEDIHAITREARLAALRLMSVMAAVRLDDKPDKIDRALMVSLLDGGPLCWKRSIEFTSDPLASTTWQEVSPQDTLITPVQCKSIWRQFKAETEYPVAQAILMQEAHRRSNNSLPPAWTILVLAILGFNESMFLLREPCIYSGALSRFCSILCCMVAIRHLGLFPSRHCVWTYHYFVKSPPHYHGYRNGDHQHEPQEEAFLAPISPSPAIPCSKLEQPVASTR
;
A
#
# COMPACT_ATOMS: atom_id res chain seq x y z
N MET A 1 -52.15 76.00 2.56
CA MET A 1 -50.72 75.80 2.85
C MET A 1 -50.42 74.38 3.34
N LEU A 2 -51.09 73.86 4.37
CA LEU A 2 -50.84 72.49 4.86
C LEU A 2 -51.20 71.40 3.84
N ILE A 3 -52.34 71.51 3.14
CA ILE A 3 -52.80 70.53 2.13
C ILE A 3 -51.87 70.48 0.90
N THR A 4 -51.34 71.63 0.49
CA THR A 4 -50.39 71.73 -0.62
C THR A 4 -49.02 71.15 -0.25
N TRP A 5 -48.64 71.23 1.03
CA TRP A 5 -47.39 70.67 1.55
C TRP A 5 -47.44 69.13 1.66
N SER A 6 -48.55 68.58 2.14
CA SER A 6 -48.76 67.12 2.18
C SER A 6 -48.82 66.49 0.78
N HIS A 7 -49.41 67.19 -0.20
CA HIS A 7 -49.48 66.71 -1.58
C HIS A 7 -48.10 66.71 -2.26
N ALA A 8 -47.26 67.74 -2.00
CA ALA A 8 -45.89 67.78 -2.50
C ALA A 8 -45.00 66.68 -1.88
N LEU A 9 -45.18 66.38 -0.59
CA LEU A 9 -44.51 65.26 0.08
C LEU A 9 -44.87 63.90 -0.55
N GLN A 10 -46.15 63.67 -0.86
CA GLN A 10 -46.59 62.41 -1.49
C GLN A 10 -45.97 62.18 -2.87
N HIS A 11 -45.76 63.24 -3.66
CA HIS A 11 -45.09 63.13 -4.96
C HIS A 11 -43.58 62.97 -4.88
N THR A 12 -42.94 63.48 -3.82
CA THR A 12 -41.48 63.44 -3.63
C THR A 12 -41.01 62.17 -2.94
N HIS A 13 -41.87 61.48 -2.21
CA HIS A 13 -41.55 60.24 -1.50
C HIS A 13 -41.02 59.10 -2.40
N PRO A 14 -41.60 58.79 -3.58
CA PRO A 14 -41.06 57.73 -4.45
C PRO A 14 -39.66 58.07 -5.01
N ALA A 15 -39.39 59.35 -5.25
CA ALA A 15 -38.05 59.81 -5.68
C ALA A 15 -37.04 59.68 -4.52
N PHE A 16 -37.46 59.93 -3.29
CA PHE A 16 -36.64 59.69 -2.11
C PHE A 16 -36.34 58.19 -1.91
N GLU A 17 -37.36 57.33 -2.00
CA GLU A 17 -37.20 55.87 -1.88
C GLU A 17 -36.18 55.31 -2.89
N THR A 18 -36.24 55.76 -4.15
CA THR A 18 -35.29 55.36 -5.20
C THR A 18 -33.87 55.85 -4.91
N VAL A 19 -33.70 57.06 -4.36
CA VAL A 19 -32.37 57.55 -3.93
C VAL A 19 -31.82 56.71 -2.78
N ILE A 20 -32.64 56.35 -1.79
CA ILE A 20 -32.22 55.51 -0.67
C ILE A 20 -31.89 54.09 -1.12
N GLU A 21 -32.66 53.52 -2.04
CA GLU A 21 -32.37 52.20 -2.61
C GLU A 21 -31.05 52.20 -3.39
N HIS A 22 -30.79 53.26 -4.16
CA HIS A 22 -29.51 53.44 -4.84
C HIS A 22 -28.35 53.61 -3.85
N LEU A 23 -28.54 54.39 -2.78
CA LEU A 23 -27.56 54.56 -1.71
C LEU A 23 -27.26 53.21 -1.03
N HIS A 24 -28.30 52.42 -0.71
CA HIS A 24 -28.17 51.08 -0.15
C HIS A 24 -27.32 50.18 -1.05
N CYS A 25 -27.64 50.10 -2.35
CA CYS A 25 -26.88 49.30 -3.31
C CYS A 25 -25.42 49.77 -3.43
N THR A 26 -25.20 51.09 -3.46
CA THR A 26 -23.86 51.68 -3.58
C THR A 26 -23.00 51.35 -2.37
N VAL A 27 -23.49 51.64 -1.16
CA VAL A 27 -22.79 51.35 0.10
C VAL A 27 -22.54 49.86 0.26
N LEU A 28 -23.53 49.00 -0.05
CA LEU A 28 -23.37 47.56 0.03
C LEU A 28 -22.33 47.03 -0.97
N SER A 29 -22.29 47.57 -2.19
CA SER A 29 -21.28 47.17 -3.18
C SER A 29 -19.87 47.56 -2.74
N LYS A 30 -19.71 48.74 -2.15
CA LYS A 30 -18.45 49.23 -1.60
C LYS A 30 -18.02 48.38 -0.40
N PHE A 31 -18.94 48.08 0.52
CA PHE A 31 -18.71 47.16 1.63
C PHE A 31 -18.10 45.83 1.17
N LYS A 32 -18.70 45.22 0.14
CA LYS A 32 -18.22 43.94 -0.43
C LYS A 32 -16.80 44.05 -0.98
N ASN A 33 -16.53 45.10 -1.76
CA ASN A 33 -15.23 45.32 -2.38
C ASN A 33 -14.14 45.60 -1.33
N ASP A 34 -14.42 46.47 -0.37
CA ASP A 34 -13.48 46.83 0.69
C ASP A 34 -13.17 45.62 1.57
N LEU A 35 -14.19 44.82 1.92
CA LEU A 35 -14.00 43.60 2.69
C LEU A 35 -13.14 42.59 1.92
N GLU A 36 -13.44 42.33 0.64
CA GLU A 36 -12.61 41.45 -0.18
C GLU A 36 -11.16 41.94 -0.28
N GLN A 37 -10.94 43.24 -0.39
CA GLN A 37 -9.61 43.83 -0.47
C GLN A 37 -8.82 43.64 0.83
N LEU A 38 -9.41 43.90 1.99
CA LEU A 38 -8.76 43.69 3.29
C LEU A 38 -8.43 42.22 3.56
N LEU A 39 -9.30 41.31 3.11
CA LEU A 39 -9.04 39.88 3.21
C LEU A 39 -7.88 39.43 2.30
N ARG A 40 -7.67 40.10 1.15
CA ARG A 40 -6.51 39.84 0.28
C ARG A 40 -5.20 40.39 0.86
N SER A 41 -5.24 41.45 1.67
CA SER A 41 -4.04 41.98 2.34
C SER A 41 -3.63 41.18 3.58
N GLY A 42 -4.38 40.13 3.95
CA GLY A 42 -4.05 39.25 5.07
C GLY A 42 -4.47 39.81 6.43
N GLU A 43 -5.43 40.74 6.46
CA GLU A 43 -6.02 41.19 7.72
C GLU A 43 -6.99 40.16 8.31
N ARG A 44 -7.22 40.27 9.62
CA ARG A 44 -8.07 39.35 10.38
C ARG A 44 -9.54 39.50 9.98
N PHE A 45 -10.18 38.39 9.61
CA PHE A 45 -11.56 38.36 9.10
C PHE A 45 -12.57 39.14 9.97
N ALA A 46 -12.67 38.82 11.27
CA ALA A 46 -13.64 39.47 12.15
C ALA A 46 -13.38 40.97 12.33
N ALA A 47 -12.10 41.37 12.39
CA ALA A 47 -11.72 42.78 12.52
C ALA A 47 -12.07 43.57 11.24
N SER A 48 -11.71 43.04 10.07
CA SER A 48 -12.00 43.67 8.77
C SER A 48 -13.51 43.74 8.51
N ALA A 49 -14.27 42.69 8.82
CA ALA A 49 -15.73 42.69 8.68
C ALA A 49 -16.41 43.77 9.54
N ARG A 50 -16.00 43.91 10.81
CA ARG A 50 -16.51 44.97 11.71
C ARG A 50 -16.14 46.36 11.22
N HIS A 51 -14.89 46.54 10.81
CA HIS A 51 -14.39 47.83 10.32
C HIS A 51 -15.16 48.27 9.06
N CYS A 52 -15.29 47.39 8.07
CA CYS A 52 -16.06 47.65 6.86
C CYS A 52 -17.53 47.94 7.18
N ALA A 53 -18.17 47.14 8.04
CA ALA A 53 -19.57 47.35 8.42
C ALA A 53 -19.77 48.73 9.08
N GLN A 54 -18.89 49.11 10.02
CA GLN A 54 -18.96 50.40 10.70
C GLN A 54 -18.75 51.57 9.72
N SER A 55 -17.76 51.46 8.82
CA SER A 55 -17.51 52.47 7.78
C SER A 55 -18.72 52.64 6.86
N SER A 56 -19.31 51.54 6.41
CA SER A 56 -20.49 51.53 5.56
C SER A 56 -21.73 52.11 6.26
N SER A 57 -21.94 51.82 7.55
CA SER A 57 -23.01 52.46 8.34
C SER A 57 -22.84 53.97 8.41
N VAL A 58 -21.61 54.47 8.66
CA VAL A 58 -21.35 55.92 8.72
C VAL A 58 -21.60 56.60 7.37
N GLU A 59 -21.21 55.98 6.26
CA GLU A 59 -21.44 56.49 4.91
C GLU A 59 -22.93 56.51 4.56
N PHE A 60 -23.67 55.46 4.94
CA PHE A 60 -25.12 55.42 4.76
C PHE A 60 -25.83 56.51 5.57
N GLU A 61 -25.43 56.74 6.82
CA GLU A 61 -25.97 57.81 7.67
C GLU A 61 -25.68 59.21 7.12
N ALA A 62 -24.50 59.42 6.52
CA ALA A 62 -24.18 60.67 5.85
C ALA A 62 -25.09 60.87 4.62
N GLY A 63 -25.16 59.89 3.72
CA GLY A 63 -26.02 59.96 2.54
C GLY A 63 -27.51 60.09 2.86
N TRP A 64 -27.98 59.45 3.95
CA TRP A 64 -29.35 59.60 4.45
C TRP A 64 -29.64 61.04 4.89
N ARG A 65 -28.73 61.65 5.66
CA ARG A 65 -28.89 63.05 6.12
C ARG A 65 -28.89 64.05 4.97
N ASP A 66 -28.15 63.77 3.91
CA ASP A 66 -28.12 64.61 2.71
C ASP A 66 -29.40 64.48 1.86
N ALA A 67 -30.05 63.31 1.89
CA ALA A 67 -31.27 63.04 1.12
C ALA A 67 -32.57 63.44 1.84
N VAL A 68 -32.59 63.50 3.18
CA VAL A 68 -33.81 63.71 3.95
C VAL A 68 -34.26 65.19 3.95
N VAL A 69 -35.56 65.43 3.76
CA VAL A 69 -36.14 66.77 3.83
C VAL A 69 -36.39 67.15 5.29
N LYS A 70 -35.85 68.30 5.74
CA LYS A 70 -35.85 68.78 7.16
C LYS A 70 -37.21 68.83 7.88
N HIS A 71 -38.32 68.78 7.14
CA HIS A 71 -39.69 68.86 7.69
C HIS A 71 -40.54 67.63 7.33
N ALA A 72 -39.91 66.56 6.82
CA ALA A 72 -40.55 65.28 6.56
C ALA A 72 -40.28 64.30 7.72
N ASP A 73 -41.32 63.64 8.22
CA ASP A 73 -41.23 62.61 9.26
C ASP A 73 -40.96 61.23 8.62
N TRP A 74 -39.90 61.14 7.83
CA TRP A 74 -39.53 59.90 7.13
C TRP A 74 -38.60 59.06 8.00
N ASP A 75 -39.08 57.88 8.40
CA ASP A 75 -38.30 56.95 9.23
C ASP A 75 -37.28 56.15 8.41
N GLY A 76 -36.00 56.30 8.76
CA GLY A 76 -34.89 55.57 8.15
C GLY A 76 -34.56 54.24 8.80
N THR A 77 -35.19 53.88 9.92
CA THR A 77 -34.87 52.65 10.67
C THR A 77 -35.00 51.40 9.80
N ASN A 78 -36.05 51.31 8.97
CA ASN A 78 -36.26 50.16 8.09
C ASN A 78 -35.13 50.01 7.07
N SER A 79 -34.75 51.09 6.40
CA SER A 79 -33.68 51.08 5.39
C SER A 79 -32.31 50.79 6.01
N ARG A 80 -32.04 51.28 7.22
CA ARG A 80 -30.82 50.96 7.99
C ARG A 80 -30.78 49.49 8.39
N ASN A 81 -31.89 48.96 8.90
CA ASN A 81 -32.00 47.56 9.29
C ASN A 81 -31.83 46.64 8.07
N LYS A 82 -32.39 47.00 6.92
CA LYS A 82 -32.19 46.28 5.65
C LYS A 82 -30.73 46.26 5.20
N LEU A 83 -30.02 47.40 5.31
CA LEU A 83 -28.59 47.46 5.00
C LEU A 83 -27.78 46.57 5.95
N GLN A 84 -28.02 46.71 7.26
CA GLN A 84 -27.35 45.93 8.29
C GLN A 84 -27.56 44.43 8.06
N GLN A 85 -28.80 44.00 7.83
CA GLN A 85 -29.13 42.61 7.52
C GLN A 85 -28.43 42.14 6.23
N SER A 86 -28.38 42.97 5.18
CA SER A 86 -27.71 42.63 3.93
C SER A 86 -26.19 42.45 4.09
N MET A 87 -25.56 43.30 4.91
CA MET A 87 -24.13 43.17 5.24
C MET A 87 -23.86 41.93 6.11
N GLU A 88 -24.71 41.65 7.09
CA GLU A 88 -24.60 40.47 7.95
C GLU A 88 -24.75 39.17 7.17
N VAL A 89 -25.75 39.08 6.29
CA VAL A 89 -25.95 37.93 5.38
C VAL A 89 -24.72 37.74 4.50
N HIS A 90 -24.20 38.80 3.89
CA HIS A 90 -23.01 38.70 3.05
C HIS A 90 -21.78 38.25 3.86
N THR A 91 -21.58 38.81 5.05
CA THR A 91 -20.48 38.45 5.96
C THR A 91 -20.58 36.99 6.39
N ALA A 92 -21.78 36.49 6.69
CA ALA A 92 -22.01 35.10 7.06
C ALA A 92 -21.70 34.15 5.89
N CYS A 93 -22.17 34.45 4.68
CA CYS A 93 -21.86 33.67 3.48
C CYS A 93 -20.34 33.62 3.22
N LEU A 94 -19.66 34.76 3.33
CA LEU A 94 -18.22 34.84 3.11
C LEU A 94 -17.42 34.11 4.20
N ARG A 95 -17.88 34.17 5.45
CA ARG A 95 -17.31 33.41 6.57
C ARG A 95 -17.33 31.91 6.27
N ILE A 96 -18.49 31.37 5.86
CA ILE A 96 -18.64 29.95 5.52
C ILE A 96 -17.65 29.56 4.40
N ALA A 97 -17.62 30.34 3.30
CA ALA A 97 -16.72 30.06 2.18
C ALA A 97 -15.25 30.05 2.60
N LYS A 98 -14.83 30.99 3.47
CA LYS A 98 -13.46 31.05 3.98
C LYS A 98 -13.12 29.92 4.94
N LEU A 99 -14.07 29.50 5.77
CA LEU A 99 -13.89 28.35 6.65
C LEU A 99 -13.76 27.04 5.86
N ASP A 100 -14.50 26.86 4.77
CA ASP A 100 -14.36 25.70 3.89
C ASP A 100 -13.00 25.67 3.19
N GLU A 101 -12.51 26.82 2.73
CA GLU A 101 -11.16 26.99 2.17
C GLU A 101 -10.06 26.64 3.20
N LEU A 102 -10.22 27.14 4.43
CA LEU A 102 -9.32 26.85 5.54
C LEU A 102 -9.31 25.36 5.86
N LYS A 103 -10.50 24.75 6.02
CA LYS A 103 -10.68 23.32 6.27
C LYS A 103 -10.04 22.47 5.17
N ALA A 104 -10.21 22.82 3.90
CA ALA A 104 -9.58 22.12 2.78
C ALA A 104 -8.04 22.22 2.84
N THR A 105 -7.51 23.40 3.18
CA THR A 105 -6.07 23.63 3.31
C THR A 105 -5.45 22.77 4.42
N TYR A 106 -6.08 22.72 5.59
CA TYR A 106 -5.59 21.93 6.72
C TYR A 106 -5.76 20.42 6.51
N LYS A 107 -6.85 19.99 5.86
CA LYS A 107 -7.00 18.59 5.40
C LYS A 107 -5.86 18.17 4.47
N LYS A 108 -5.49 19.04 3.51
CA LYS A 108 -4.35 18.78 2.61
C LYS A 108 -3.02 18.71 3.36
N LYS A 109 -2.73 19.66 4.25
CA LYS A 109 -1.51 19.62 5.08
C LYS A 109 -1.38 18.32 5.87
N LEU A 110 -2.49 17.85 6.44
CA LEU A 110 -2.55 16.61 7.20
C LEU A 110 -2.34 15.38 6.32
N LEU A 111 -2.92 15.38 5.11
CA LEU A 111 -2.67 14.36 4.10
C LEU A 111 -1.19 14.28 3.74
N ASP A 112 -0.56 15.42 3.44
CA ASP A 112 0.84 15.51 3.03
C ASP A 112 1.79 15.05 4.17
N ALA A 113 1.48 15.43 5.41
CA ALA A 113 2.29 15.08 6.59
C ALA A 113 2.19 13.59 6.98
N LEU A 114 1.01 12.97 6.81
CA LEU A 114 0.78 11.58 7.25
C LEU A 114 1.01 10.56 6.14
N SER A 115 0.63 10.85 4.89
CA SER A 115 0.56 9.86 3.81
C SER A 115 1.91 9.17 3.53
N GLY A 116 2.96 9.96 3.26
CA GLY A 116 4.27 9.43 2.92
C GLY A 116 4.93 8.65 4.06
N PRO A 117 5.04 9.22 5.27
CA PRO A 117 5.65 8.53 6.40
C PRO A 117 4.90 7.26 6.82
N VAL A 118 3.56 7.26 6.82
CA VAL A 118 2.77 6.05 7.12
C VAL A 118 3.05 4.95 6.11
N GLN A 119 3.12 5.29 4.82
CA GLN A 119 3.46 4.33 3.78
C GLN A 119 4.85 3.71 4.02
N SER A 120 5.87 4.54 4.24
CA SER A 120 7.25 4.08 4.46
C SER A 120 7.38 3.17 5.70
N ILE A 121 6.70 3.49 6.79
CA ILE A 121 6.71 2.66 8.01
C ILE A 121 6.03 1.31 7.78
N LEU A 122 4.94 1.27 7.01
CA LEU A 122 4.23 0.04 6.68
C LEU A 122 5.01 -0.84 5.68
N GLU A 123 5.71 -0.24 4.72
CA GLU A 123 6.62 -0.95 3.81
C GLU A 123 7.77 -1.66 4.55
N THR A 124 8.22 -1.05 5.65
CA THR A 124 9.27 -1.63 6.49
C THR A 124 8.75 -2.88 7.20
N GLY A 125 7.53 -2.81 7.75
CA GLY A 125 6.85 -3.96 8.33
C GLY A 125 7.47 -4.47 9.63
N GLU A 126 8.12 -3.58 10.38
CA GLU A 126 8.70 -3.88 11.67
C GLU A 126 7.62 -4.12 12.73
N ARG A 127 7.99 -4.81 13.82
CA ARG A 127 7.04 -5.14 14.88
C ARG A 127 6.44 -3.89 15.54
N ASP A 128 7.21 -2.82 15.60
CA ASP A 128 6.83 -1.53 16.17
C ASP A 128 6.29 -0.53 15.13
N SER A 129 6.04 -0.95 13.88
CA SER A 129 5.47 -0.08 12.82
C SER A 129 4.25 0.69 13.30
N TRP A 130 3.29 0.03 13.96
CA TRP A 130 2.09 0.70 14.49
C TRP A 130 2.38 1.61 15.69
N ALA A 131 3.39 1.32 16.52
CA ALA A 131 3.80 2.23 17.58
C ALA A 131 4.45 3.51 17.02
N SER A 132 5.25 3.37 15.96
CA SER A 132 5.83 4.50 15.22
C SER A 132 4.77 5.32 14.50
N ILE A 133 3.79 4.67 13.85
CA ILE A 133 2.62 5.35 13.25
C ILE A 133 1.82 6.11 14.31
N ARG A 134 1.57 5.53 15.50
CA ARG A 134 0.84 6.23 16.57
C ARG A 134 1.58 7.48 17.07
N ARG A 135 2.90 7.40 17.25
CA ARG A 135 3.71 8.56 17.64
C ARG A 135 3.65 9.68 16.60
N LEU A 136 3.83 9.32 15.33
CA LEU A 136 3.70 10.26 14.21
C LEU A 136 2.30 10.87 14.15
N TYR A 137 1.27 10.02 14.12
CA TYR A 137 -0.14 10.41 14.06
C TYR A 137 -0.47 11.41 15.16
N ARG A 138 -0.13 11.11 16.42
CA ARG A 138 -0.38 11.99 17.55
C ARG A 138 0.35 13.33 17.41
N ARG A 139 1.64 13.30 17.05
CA ARG A 139 2.46 14.51 16.92
C ARG A 139 1.94 15.44 15.83
N GLU A 140 1.75 14.91 14.62
CA GLU A 140 1.34 15.72 13.46
C GLU A 140 -0.12 16.19 13.59
N THR A 141 -1.01 15.30 14.06
CA THR A 141 -2.44 15.64 14.20
C THR A 141 -2.65 16.72 15.26
N GLU A 142 -2.04 16.58 16.45
CA GLU A 142 -2.18 17.60 17.50
C GLU A 142 -1.51 18.92 17.11
N HIS A 143 -0.34 18.89 16.46
CA HIS A 143 0.30 20.10 15.96
C HIS A 143 -0.59 20.85 14.95
N ILE A 144 -1.13 20.15 13.96
CA ILE A 144 -2.00 20.73 12.93
C ILE A 144 -3.32 21.23 13.53
N ILE A 145 -3.90 20.51 14.49
CA ILE A 145 -5.13 20.92 15.19
C ILE A 145 -4.91 22.18 16.01
N LEU A 146 -3.78 22.31 16.70
CA LEU A 146 -3.46 23.52 17.45
C LEU A 146 -3.37 24.72 16.50
N THR A 147 -2.59 24.61 15.41
CA THR A 147 -2.50 25.70 14.42
C THR A 147 -3.84 26.00 13.75
N PHE A 148 -4.67 24.99 13.50
CA PHE A 148 -6.02 25.16 12.96
C PHE A 148 -6.93 25.88 13.95
N SER A 149 -6.89 25.52 15.23
CA SER A 149 -7.68 26.14 16.29
C SER A 149 -7.29 27.61 16.48
N ASP A 150 -5.99 27.91 16.43
CA ASP A 150 -5.49 29.29 16.45
C ASP A 150 -6.01 30.09 15.25
N SER A 151 -6.04 29.48 14.05
CA SER A 151 -6.60 30.12 12.85
C SER A 151 -8.12 30.30 12.94
N LEU A 152 -8.85 29.36 13.55
CA LEU A 152 -10.29 29.45 13.75
C LEU A 152 -10.69 30.59 14.71
N SER A 153 -9.83 30.92 15.68
CA SER A 153 -10.08 32.01 16.63
C SER A 153 -10.31 33.37 15.96
N GLU A 154 -9.77 33.56 14.76
CA GLU A 154 -9.93 34.77 13.94
C GLU A 154 -11.37 35.01 13.46
N TYR A 155 -12.17 33.94 13.36
CA TYR A 155 -13.51 33.97 12.79
C TYR A 155 -14.62 34.15 13.84
N GLU A 156 -14.26 34.17 15.13
CA GLU A 156 -15.18 34.35 16.27
C GLU A 156 -16.39 33.42 16.22
N LEU A 157 -16.12 32.14 15.97
CA LEU A 157 -17.15 31.11 15.88
C LEU A 157 -17.68 30.74 17.26
N ASP A 158 -18.88 30.16 17.27
CA ASP A 158 -19.40 29.51 18.45
C ASP A 158 -18.54 28.30 18.84
N GLN A 159 -18.56 27.97 20.14
CA GLN A 159 -17.75 26.89 20.68
C GLN A 159 -18.16 25.52 20.10
N THR A 160 -19.42 25.34 19.73
CA THR A 160 -19.92 24.07 19.18
C THR A 160 -19.40 23.80 17.77
N THR A 161 -19.47 24.78 16.88
CA THR A 161 -18.99 24.72 15.49
C THR A 161 -17.47 24.54 15.45
N SER A 162 -16.73 25.29 16.28
CA SER A 162 -15.26 25.12 16.34
C SER A 162 -14.85 23.71 16.78
N VAL A 163 -15.53 23.14 17.78
CA VAL A 163 -15.30 21.76 18.23
C VAL A 163 -15.66 20.75 17.13
N GLU A 164 -16.78 20.93 16.44
CA GLU A 164 -17.20 20.07 15.33
C GLU A 164 -16.17 20.07 14.19
N MET A 165 -15.68 21.25 13.78
CA MET A 165 -14.65 21.35 12.74
C MET A 165 -13.33 20.66 13.13
N VAL A 166 -12.93 20.75 14.41
CA VAL A 166 -11.75 20.03 14.91
C VAL A 166 -11.96 18.53 14.91
N LEU A 167 -13.15 18.05 15.26
CA LEU A 167 -13.50 16.63 15.21
C LEU A 167 -13.47 16.09 13.77
N GLU A 168 -14.01 16.84 12.81
CA GLU A 168 -13.94 16.47 11.39
C GLU A 168 -12.49 16.37 10.89
N LEU A 169 -11.60 17.25 11.37
CA LEU A 169 -10.17 17.19 11.01
C LEU A 169 -9.47 15.97 11.63
N ARG A 170 -9.80 15.63 12.88
CA ARG A 170 -9.33 14.40 13.54
C ARG A 170 -9.77 13.14 12.80
N GLU A 171 -11.04 13.10 12.39
CA GLU A 171 -11.57 11.98 11.63
C GLU A 171 -10.92 11.89 10.24
N HIS A 172 -10.66 13.03 9.59
CA HIS A 172 -9.89 13.05 8.35
C HIS A 172 -8.47 12.50 8.51
N ALA A 173 -7.80 12.79 9.63
CA ALA A 173 -6.49 12.24 9.96
C ALA A 173 -6.54 10.72 10.06
N ARG A 174 -7.51 10.19 10.82
CA ARG A 174 -7.73 8.75 10.98
C ARG A 174 -8.03 8.10 9.63
N CYS A 175 -8.97 8.65 8.87
CA CYS A 175 -9.32 8.18 7.53
C CYS A 175 -8.11 8.11 6.60
N THR A 176 -7.20 9.09 6.68
CA THR A 176 -5.98 9.12 5.87
C THR A 176 -5.06 7.93 6.19
N VAL A 177 -4.79 7.69 7.48
CA VAL A 177 -3.96 6.56 7.92
C VAL A 177 -4.59 5.24 7.49
N VAL A 178 -5.90 5.07 7.71
CA VAL A 178 -6.64 3.85 7.34
C VAL A 178 -6.59 3.63 5.82
N LYS A 179 -6.79 4.68 5.01
CA LYS A 179 -6.71 4.60 3.55
C LYS A 179 -5.34 4.13 3.10
N LYS A 180 -4.26 4.72 3.64
CA LYS A 180 -2.89 4.33 3.32
C LYS A 180 -2.57 2.90 3.75
N ALA A 181 -3.06 2.49 4.91
CA ALA A 181 -2.91 1.12 5.37
C ALA A 181 -3.64 0.11 4.47
N ARG A 182 -4.83 0.46 3.95
CA ARG A 182 -5.55 -0.37 2.97
C ARG A 182 -4.83 -0.49 1.63
N GLU A 183 -4.25 0.62 1.14
CA GLU A 183 -3.45 0.63 -0.09
C GLU A 183 -2.24 -0.32 0.05
N GLU A 184 -1.50 -0.25 1.16
CA GLU A 184 -0.36 -1.14 1.40
C GLU A 184 -0.78 -2.59 1.66
N ALA A 185 -1.89 -2.82 2.35
CA ALA A 185 -2.46 -4.15 2.54
C ALA A 185 -2.88 -4.80 1.20
N GLY A 186 -3.32 -4.02 0.21
CA GLY A 186 -3.59 -4.51 -1.15
C GLY A 186 -2.34 -5.03 -1.87
N ASN A 187 -1.16 -4.51 -1.53
CA ASN A 187 0.13 -4.90 -2.11
C ASN A 187 0.89 -5.94 -1.28
N ILE A 188 0.29 -6.47 -0.22
CA ILE A 188 0.95 -7.34 0.77
C ILE A 188 1.71 -8.52 0.16
N LEU A 189 1.14 -9.19 -0.85
CA LEU A 189 1.78 -10.38 -1.46
C LEU A 189 3.13 -10.04 -2.09
N ILE A 190 3.21 -8.94 -2.83
CA ILE A 190 4.45 -8.47 -3.47
C ILE A 190 5.48 -8.12 -2.38
N ARG A 191 5.05 -7.43 -1.32
CA ARG A 191 5.92 -7.05 -0.20
C ARG A 191 6.43 -8.26 0.57
N MET A 192 5.57 -9.24 0.82
CA MET A 192 5.93 -10.51 1.45
C MET A 192 6.97 -11.26 0.64
N LYS A 193 6.81 -11.33 -0.69
CA LYS A 193 7.81 -11.92 -1.59
C LYS A 193 9.13 -11.17 -1.56
N GLY A 194 9.08 -9.84 -1.59
CA GLY A 194 10.27 -9.00 -1.43
C GLY A 194 11.03 -9.33 -0.15
N ARG A 195 10.33 -9.34 1.00
CA ARG A 195 10.93 -9.68 2.29
C ARG A 195 11.48 -11.11 2.33
N PHE A 196 10.71 -12.07 1.81
CA PHE A 196 11.16 -13.45 1.73
C PHE A 196 12.44 -13.59 0.90
N SER A 197 12.47 -13.02 -0.30
CA SER A 197 13.66 -13.04 -1.15
C SER A 197 14.85 -12.37 -0.48
N THR A 198 14.66 -11.23 0.19
CA THR A 198 15.78 -10.56 0.89
C THR A 198 16.40 -11.46 1.96
N VAL A 199 15.58 -12.15 2.77
CA VAL A 199 16.07 -13.03 3.85
C VAL A 199 16.66 -14.33 3.29
N LEU A 200 16.07 -14.88 2.22
CA LEU A 200 16.54 -16.12 1.62
C LEU A 200 17.86 -15.92 0.86
N SER A 201 17.97 -14.85 0.07
CA SER A 201 19.09 -14.64 -0.86
C SER A 201 20.23 -13.81 -0.30
N HIS A 202 20.09 -13.21 0.89
CA HIS A 202 21.15 -12.43 1.51
C HIS A 202 21.55 -13.01 2.86
N ASP A 203 22.79 -12.75 3.26
CA ASP A 203 23.26 -13.00 4.61
C ASP A 203 23.01 -11.81 5.56
N LYS A 204 23.35 -11.95 6.83
CA LYS A 204 23.17 -10.93 7.87
C LYS A 204 23.80 -9.58 7.52
N ASP A 205 24.87 -9.59 6.71
CA ASP A 205 25.56 -8.40 6.22
C ASP A 205 24.99 -7.86 4.89
N LEU A 206 23.80 -8.32 4.48
CA LEU A 206 23.13 -7.97 3.22
C LEU A 206 23.92 -8.34 1.96
N MET A 207 24.92 -9.21 2.07
CA MET A 207 25.64 -9.76 0.93
C MET A 207 24.88 -10.93 0.31
N PRO A 208 24.90 -11.11 -1.03
CA PRO A 208 24.29 -12.26 -1.67
C PRO A 208 24.80 -13.58 -1.08
N ARG A 209 23.89 -14.45 -0.66
CA ARG A 209 24.19 -15.71 0.02
C ARG A 209 24.74 -16.73 -0.97
N THR A 210 25.90 -17.28 -0.65
CA THR A 210 26.43 -18.49 -1.28
C THR A 210 26.02 -19.71 -0.46
N TRP A 211 25.35 -20.68 -1.07
CA TRP A 211 24.88 -21.89 -0.39
C TRP A 211 26.04 -22.80 0.00
N ILE A 212 26.43 -22.81 1.28
CA ILE A 212 27.48 -23.68 1.82
C ILE A 212 26.87 -25.03 2.22
N ALA A 213 27.65 -26.11 2.18
CA ALA A 213 27.20 -27.47 2.48
C ALA A 213 26.66 -27.67 3.92
N ASN A 214 26.97 -26.77 4.86
CA ASN A 214 26.64 -26.90 6.28
C ASN A 214 25.44 -26.03 6.73
N GLU A 215 24.86 -25.21 5.85
CA GLU A 215 23.72 -24.35 6.22
C GLU A 215 22.40 -25.13 6.21
N ASP A 216 21.54 -24.87 7.20
CA ASP A 216 20.19 -25.44 7.24
C ASP A 216 19.22 -24.55 6.43
N ILE A 217 19.02 -24.91 5.17
CA ILE A 217 18.09 -24.21 4.26
C ILE A 217 16.66 -24.24 4.81
N HIS A 218 16.26 -25.29 5.53
CA HIS A 218 14.92 -25.35 6.12
C HIS A 218 14.76 -24.34 7.25
N ALA A 219 15.77 -24.15 8.09
CA ALA A 219 15.77 -23.11 9.12
C ALA A 219 15.73 -21.70 8.50
N ILE A 220 16.55 -21.43 7.49
CA ILE A 220 16.57 -20.14 6.77
C ILE A 220 15.22 -19.88 6.07
N THR A 221 14.67 -20.89 5.40
CA THR A 221 13.36 -20.80 4.75
C THR A 221 12.25 -20.53 5.79
N ARG A 222 12.33 -21.16 6.97
CA ARG A 222 11.39 -20.93 8.06
C ARG A 222 11.50 -19.50 8.60
N GLU A 223 12.72 -18.97 8.73
CA GLU A 223 12.95 -17.57 9.13
C GLU A 223 12.43 -16.58 8.08
N ALA A 224 12.69 -16.81 6.81
CA ALA A 224 12.18 -15.98 5.72
C ALA A 224 10.64 -15.99 5.67
N ARG A 225 10.01 -17.16 5.90
CA ARG A 225 8.55 -17.31 6.03
C ARG A 225 8.00 -16.59 7.26
N LEU A 226 8.69 -16.65 8.40
CA LEU A 226 8.35 -15.93 9.63
C LEU A 226 8.37 -14.41 9.40
N ALA A 227 9.40 -13.90 8.73
CA ALA A 227 9.52 -12.47 8.39
C ALA A 227 8.35 -12.00 7.49
N ALA A 228 7.99 -12.80 6.47
CA ALA A 228 6.84 -12.50 5.62
C ALA A 228 5.51 -12.53 6.39
N LEU A 229 5.32 -13.46 7.34
CA LEU A 229 4.11 -13.50 8.17
C LEU A 229 4.00 -12.33 9.14
N ARG A 230 5.11 -11.85 9.70
CA ARG A 230 5.11 -10.65 10.54
C ARG A 230 4.62 -9.43 9.76
N LEU A 231 5.05 -9.29 8.51
CA LEU A 231 4.54 -8.24 7.62
C LEU A 231 3.02 -8.38 7.39
N MET A 232 2.53 -9.60 7.15
CA MET A 232 1.09 -9.86 7.03
C MET A 232 0.33 -9.49 8.32
N SER A 233 0.88 -9.81 9.49
CA SER A 233 0.31 -9.45 10.80
C SER A 233 0.23 -7.94 11.01
N VAL A 234 1.26 -7.19 10.58
CA VAL A 234 1.23 -5.72 10.62
C VAL A 234 0.13 -5.18 9.70
N MET A 235 -0.06 -5.75 8.51
CA MET A 235 -1.06 -5.27 7.53
C MET A 235 -2.46 -5.88 7.69
N ALA A 236 -2.69 -6.76 8.66
CA ALA A 236 -3.99 -7.40 8.85
C ALA A 236 -5.04 -6.49 9.49
N ALA A 237 -4.61 -5.57 10.37
CA ALA A 237 -5.49 -4.66 11.09
C ALA A 237 -4.81 -3.33 11.43
N VAL A 238 -5.61 -2.27 11.53
CA VAL A 238 -5.22 -0.95 11.99
C VAL A 238 -5.13 -0.94 13.53
N ARG A 239 -3.98 -0.57 14.08
CA ARG A 239 -3.72 -0.55 15.54
C ARG A 239 -3.45 0.87 16.05
N LEU A 240 -4.41 1.77 15.87
CA LEU A 240 -4.31 3.16 16.37
C LEU A 240 -4.65 3.27 17.87
N ASP A 241 -5.56 2.43 18.37
CA ASP A 241 -6.11 2.51 19.74
C ASP A 241 -5.26 1.82 20.83
N ASP A 242 -4.10 1.25 20.49
CA ASP A 242 -3.25 0.43 21.39
C ASP A 242 -3.93 -0.77 22.05
N LYS A 243 -5.05 -1.22 21.48
CA LYS A 243 -5.73 -2.43 21.95
C LYS A 243 -4.87 -3.65 21.61
N PRO A 244 -4.61 -4.54 22.58
CA PRO A 244 -3.88 -5.77 22.30
C PRO A 244 -4.69 -6.63 21.32
N ASP A 245 -4.01 -7.29 20.40
CA ASP A 245 -4.61 -8.20 19.45
C ASP A 245 -3.81 -9.51 19.36
N LYS A 246 -4.50 -10.58 19.00
CA LYS A 246 -3.91 -11.94 18.95
C LYS A 246 -3.55 -12.38 17.52
N ILE A 247 -3.57 -11.45 16.56
CA ILE A 247 -3.40 -11.72 15.13
C ILE A 247 -2.05 -12.37 14.83
N ASP A 248 -0.96 -11.80 15.35
CA ASP A 248 0.40 -12.32 15.11
C ASP A 248 0.52 -13.79 15.52
N ARG A 249 0.12 -14.11 16.74
CA ARG A 249 0.13 -15.48 17.27
C ARG A 249 -0.77 -16.41 16.47
N ALA A 250 -1.98 -15.97 16.13
CA ALA A 250 -2.93 -16.75 15.34
C ALA A 250 -2.37 -17.10 13.95
N LEU A 251 -1.72 -16.15 13.27
CA LEU A 251 -1.07 -16.38 11.98
C LEU A 251 0.11 -17.36 12.11
N MET A 252 0.97 -17.20 13.11
CA MET A 252 2.13 -18.09 13.29
C MET A 252 1.70 -19.54 13.56
N VAL A 253 0.79 -19.75 14.50
CA VAL A 253 0.31 -21.10 14.88
C VAL A 253 -0.40 -21.79 13.72
N SER A 254 -1.22 -21.06 12.96
CA SER A 254 -2.04 -21.64 11.90
C SER A 254 -1.30 -21.82 10.57
N LEU A 255 -0.35 -20.93 10.23
CA LEU A 255 0.25 -20.86 8.90
C LEU A 255 1.70 -21.35 8.83
N LEU A 256 2.51 -21.13 9.88
CA LEU A 256 3.94 -21.46 9.90
C LEU A 256 4.20 -22.86 10.43
N ASP A 257 3.63 -23.21 11.58
CA ASP A 257 3.88 -24.50 12.25
C ASP A 257 3.01 -25.64 11.70
N GLY A 258 2.19 -25.35 10.68
CA GLY A 258 1.73 -26.33 9.70
C GLY A 258 1.00 -27.54 10.27
N GLY A 259 -0.12 -27.35 11.00
CA GLY A 259 -1.03 -28.47 11.18
C GLY A 259 -2.28 -28.23 12.04
N PRO A 260 -3.40 -28.91 11.73
CA PRO A 260 -4.64 -28.89 12.54
C PRO A 260 -4.45 -29.40 13.97
N LEU A 261 -3.31 -30.00 14.30
CA LEU A 261 -2.95 -30.48 15.64
C LEU A 261 -2.23 -29.42 16.51
N CYS A 262 -1.75 -28.33 15.92
CA CYS A 262 -0.91 -27.34 16.63
C CYS A 262 -1.78 -26.33 17.40
N TRP A 263 -2.88 -25.84 16.80
CA TRP A 263 -3.83 -24.96 17.51
C TRP A 263 -4.65 -25.72 18.56
N LYS A 264 -4.98 -27.01 18.35
CA LYS A 264 -5.59 -27.89 19.37
C LYS A 264 -4.74 -28.05 20.63
N ARG A 265 -3.43 -27.81 20.52
CA ARG A 265 -2.47 -27.86 21.63
C ARG A 265 -2.27 -26.49 22.29
N SER A 266 -2.73 -25.41 21.65
CA SER A 266 -2.75 -24.08 22.24
C SER A 266 -4.01 -23.94 23.11
N ILE A 267 -3.81 -23.65 24.40
CA ILE A 267 -4.89 -23.48 25.39
C ILE A 267 -5.80 -22.28 25.04
N GLU A 268 -5.34 -21.39 24.16
CA GLU A 268 -5.90 -20.07 23.91
C GLU A 268 -6.95 -20.00 22.78
N PHE A 269 -6.94 -20.95 21.84
CA PHE A 269 -7.87 -20.97 20.69
C PHE A 269 -8.76 -22.20 20.75
N THR A 270 -10.08 -22.01 20.75
CA THR A 270 -11.10 -23.08 20.83
C THR A 270 -11.60 -23.57 19.47
N SER A 271 -11.33 -22.81 18.40
CA SER A 271 -11.63 -23.11 16.99
C SER A 271 -10.53 -22.60 16.04
N ASP A 272 -10.55 -22.97 14.75
CA ASP A 272 -9.57 -22.47 13.75
C ASP A 272 -9.67 -20.94 13.67
N PRO A 273 -8.63 -20.19 14.11
CA PRO A 273 -8.69 -18.74 14.17
C PRO A 273 -8.76 -18.09 12.77
N LEU A 274 -8.46 -18.84 11.71
CA LEU A 274 -8.53 -18.39 10.32
C LEU A 274 -9.80 -18.84 9.58
N ALA A 275 -10.70 -19.58 10.24
CA ALA A 275 -12.00 -19.95 9.69
C ALA A 275 -13.07 -18.85 9.88
N SER A 276 -12.79 -17.85 10.72
CA SER A 276 -13.66 -16.70 10.95
C SER A 276 -13.54 -15.67 9.80
N THR A 277 -14.64 -14.96 9.53
CA THR A 277 -14.65 -13.81 8.61
C THR A 277 -14.13 -12.52 9.26
N THR A 278 -14.05 -12.48 10.60
CA THR A 278 -13.59 -11.34 11.39
C THR A 278 -12.53 -11.75 12.41
N TRP A 279 -11.64 -10.82 12.76
CA TRP A 279 -10.66 -11.03 13.84
C TRP A 279 -11.31 -10.90 15.21
N GLN A 280 -10.92 -11.76 16.15
CA GLN A 280 -11.30 -11.64 17.56
C GLN A 280 -10.63 -10.39 18.14
N GLU A 281 -11.38 -9.54 18.86
CA GLU A 281 -10.92 -8.29 19.51
C GLU A 281 -10.61 -7.10 18.57
N VAL A 282 -10.89 -7.21 17.26
CA VAL A 282 -10.71 -6.10 16.30
C VAL A 282 -12.03 -5.67 15.67
N SER A 283 -12.25 -4.35 15.60
CA SER A 283 -13.43 -3.77 14.95
C SER A 283 -13.42 -4.05 13.44
N PRO A 284 -14.59 -4.29 12.80
CA PRO A 284 -14.69 -4.41 11.35
C PRO A 284 -14.12 -3.20 10.59
N GLN A 285 -14.20 -2.00 11.16
CA GLN A 285 -13.67 -0.77 10.53
C GLN A 285 -12.14 -0.75 10.46
N ASP A 286 -11.49 -1.37 11.45
CA ASP A 286 -10.04 -1.43 11.59
C ASP A 286 -9.45 -2.70 10.96
N THR A 287 -10.30 -3.61 10.44
CA THR A 287 -9.85 -4.80 9.72
C THR A 287 -9.41 -4.43 8.29
N LEU A 288 -8.18 -4.76 7.93
CA LEU A 288 -7.61 -4.52 6.59
C LEU A 288 -7.63 -5.78 5.73
N ILE A 289 -7.21 -6.91 6.30
CA ILE A 289 -7.19 -8.22 5.67
C ILE A 289 -7.94 -9.19 6.58
N THR A 290 -8.96 -9.86 6.03
CA THR A 290 -9.73 -10.86 6.78
C THR A 290 -8.90 -12.14 7.02
N PRO A 291 -9.22 -12.93 8.06
CA PRO A 291 -8.49 -14.17 8.34
C PRO A 291 -8.52 -15.16 7.16
N VAL A 292 -9.63 -15.24 6.43
CA VAL A 292 -9.78 -16.06 5.23
C VAL A 292 -8.87 -15.56 4.09
N GLN A 293 -8.77 -14.24 3.90
CA GLN A 293 -7.85 -13.66 2.92
C GLN A 293 -6.39 -13.93 3.31
N CYS A 294 -6.01 -13.84 4.58
CA CYS A 294 -4.67 -14.22 5.05
C CYS A 294 -4.32 -15.66 4.66
N LYS A 295 -5.26 -16.60 4.82
CA LYS A 295 -5.07 -18.00 4.42
C LYS A 295 -4.89 -18.15 2.90
N SER A 296 -5.66 -17.40 2.10
CA SER A 296 -5.53 -17.39 0.64
C SER A 296 -4.19 -16.81 0.19
N ILE A 297 -3.83 -15.62 0.69
CA ILE A 297 -2.56 -14.94 0.41
C ILE A 297 -1.38 -15.84 0.80
N TRP A 298 -1.45 -16.53 1.95
CA TRP A 298 -0.41 -17.45 2.37
C TRP A 298 -0.23 -18.64 1.44
N ARG A 299 -1.32 -19.21 0.91
CA ARG A 299 -1.26 -20.31 -0.06
C ARG A 299 -0.60 -19.85 -1.35
N GLN A 300 -1.01 -18.68 -1.87
CA GLN A 300 -0.42 -18.09 -3.06
C GLN A 300 1.07 -17.77 -2.86
N PHE A 301 1.41 -17.14 -1.74
CA PHE A 301 2.79 -16.87 -1.36
C PHE A 301 3.65 -18.13 -1.32
N LYS A 302 3.16 -19.23 -0.73
CA LYS A 302 3.89 -20.50 -0.69
C LYS A 302 4.12 -21.07 -2.10
N ALA A 303 3.08 -21.12 -2.93
CA ALA A 303 3.21 -21.59 -4.31
C ALA A 303 4.25 -20.77 -5.10
N GLU A 304 4.26 -19.44 -4.96
CA GLU A 304 5.20 -18.57 -5.66
C GLU A 304 6.63 -18.58 -5.09
N THR A 305 6.82 -19.00 -3.83
CA THR A 305 8.14 -19.10 -3.17
C THR A 305 8.70 -20.52 -3.11
N GLU A 306 7.95 -21.53 -3.55
CA GLU A 306 8.42 -22.91 -3.64
C GLU A 306 9.57 -23.06 -4.63
N TYR A 307 9.49 -22.42 -5.80
CA TYR A 307 10.56 -22.46 -6.80
C TYR A 307 11.92 -21.95 -6.29
N PRO A 308 12.05 -20.73 -5.72
CA PRO A 308 13.34 -20.26 -5.23
C PRO A 308 13.89 -21.11 -4.06
N VAL A 309 13.02 -21.71 -3.24
CA VAL A 309 13.45 -22.65 -2.18
C VAL A 309 13.99 -23.94 -2.80
N ALA A 310 13.29 -24.53 -3.77
CA ALA A 310 13.76 -25.72 -4.47
C ALA A 310 15.10 -25.46 -5.18
N GLN A 311 15.26 -24.29 -5.81
CA GLN A 311 16.51 -23.88 -6.43
C GLN A 311 17.66 -23.80 -5.42
N ALA A 312 17.44 -23.23 -4.24
CA ALA A 312 18.44 -23.17 -3.16
C ALA A 312 18.88 -24.58 -2.71
N ILE A 313 17.94 -25.51 -2.54
CA ILE A 313 18.21 -26.91 -2.17
C ILE A 313 19.06 -27.60 -3.25
N LEU A 314 18.69 -27.43 -4.54
CA LEU A 314 19.43 -28.00 -5.65
C LEU A 314 20.87 -27.46 -5.74
N MET A 315 21.06 -26.16 -5.52
CA MET A 315 22.40 -25.54 -5.49
C MET A 315 23.26 -26.10 -4.36
N GLN A 316 22.69 -26.30 -3.17
CA GLN A 316 23.40 -26.89 -2.04
C GLN A 316 23.75 -28.37 -2.30
N GLU A 317 22.83 -29.16 -2.86
CA GLU A 317 23.12 -30.55 -3.23
C GLU A 317 24.24 -30.65 -4.27
N ALA A 318 24.25 -29.77 -5.27
CA ALA A 318 25.33 -29.69 -6.25
C ALA A 318 26.68 -29.38 -5.57
N HIS A 319 26.71 -28.43 -4.65
CA HIS A 319 27.92 -28.07 -3.90
C HIS A 319 28.40 -29.20 -2.97
N ARG A 320 27.47 -29.91 -2.33
CA ARG A 320 27.79 -31.10 -1.51
C ARG A 320 28.33 -32.24 -2.37
N ARG A 321 27.75 -32.48 -3.55
CA ARG A 321 28.26 -33.47 -4.51
C ARG A 321 29.66 -33.11 -4.98
N SER A 322 29.92 -31.85 -5.35
CA SER A 322 31.27 -31.43 -5.76
C SER A 322 32.29 -31.57 -4.65
N ASN A 323 31.92 -31.29 -3.39
CA ASN A 323 32.84 -31.45 -2.25
C ASN A 323 33.13 -32.93 -1.91
N ASN A 324 32.19 -33.83 -2.19
CA ASN A 324 32.36 -35.27 -1.98
C ASN A 324 32.95 -36.02 -3.18
N SER A 325 32.95 -35.41 -4.37
CA SER A 325 33.61 -35.94 -5.57
C SER A 325 35.10 -35.65 -5.51
N LEU A 326 35.87 -36.55 -4.87
CA LEU A 326 37.32 -36.59 -5.10
C LEU A 326 37.59 -36.77 -6.61
N PRO A 327 38.66 -36.18 -7.16
CA PRO A 327 39.10 -36.49 -8.51
C PRO A 327 39.22 -38.01 -8.65
N PRO A 328 38.80 -38.61 -9.79
CA PRO A 328 38.92 -40.05 -10.00
C PRO A 328 40.32 -40.56 -9.62
N ALA A 329 40.46 -41.75 -9.04
CA ALA A 329 41.76 -42.24 -8.56
C ALA A 329 42.88 -42.18 -9.63
N TRP A 330 42.52 -42.29 -10.91
CA TRP A 330 43.45 -42.13 -12.03
C TRP A 330 43.97 -40.70 -12.21
N THR A 331 43.19 -39.64 -11.93
CA THR A 331 43.69 -38.25 -12.01
C THR A 331 44.67 -37.96 -10.88
N ILE A 332 44.42 -38.51 -9.69
CA ILE A 332 45.35 -38.44 -8.56
C ILE A 332 46.66 -39.18 -8.89
N LEU A 333 46.56 -40.36 -9.52
CA LEU A 333 47.72 -41.14 -9.99
C LEU A 333 48.52 -40.40 -11.07
N VAL A 334 47.85 -39.77 -12.04
CA VAL A 334 48.50 -38.98 -13.10
C VAL A 334 49.26 -37.79 -12.51
N LEU A 335 48.66 -37.08 -11.54
CA LEU A 335 49.32 -35.96 -10.85
C LEU A 335 50.52 -36.42 -10.02
N ALA A 336 50.45 -37.60 -9.40
CA ALA A 336 51.55 -38.16 -8.62
C ALA A 336 52.72 -38.66 -9.49
N ILE A 337 52.45 -39.18 -10.69
CA ILE A 337 53.47 -39.72 -11.61
C ILE A 337 54.16 -38.61 -12.42
N LEU A 338 53.41 -37.63 -12.95
CA LEU A 338 53.99 -36.55 -13.78
C LEU A 338 54.65 -35.43 -12.97
N GLY A 339 54.28 -35.25 -11.69
CA GLY A 339 54.68 -34.08 -10.91
C GLY A 339 53.93 -32.82 -11.34
N PHE A 340 53.60 -31.97 -10.36
CA PHE A 340 52.70 -30.81 -10.53
C PHE A 340 53.14 -29.85 -11.65
N ASN A 341 54.45 -29.71 -11.88
CA ASN A 341 55.03 -28.80 -12.86
C ASN A 341 54.78 -29.24 -14.32
N GLU A 342 54.82 -30.55 -14.62
CA GLU A 342 54.57 -31.05 -15.97
C GLU A 342 53.08 -31.16 -16.29
N SER A 343 52.24 -31.43 -15.30
CA SER A 343 50.78 -31.42 -15.49
C SER A 343 50.23 -30.04 -15.87
N MET A 344 50.81 -28.97 -15.33
CA MET A 344 50.45 -27.60 -15.71
C MET A 344 50.89 -27.24 -17.13
N PHE A 345 52.02 -27.79 -17.59
CA PHE A 345 52.49 -27.60 -18.97
C PHE A 345 51.53 -28.23 -19.99
N LEU A 346 51.01 -29.42 -19.70
CA LEU A 346 50.00 -30.11 -20.52
C LEU A 346 48.64 -29.39 -20.58
N LEU A 347 48.22 -28.72 -19.50
CA LEU A 347 46.96 -27.95 -19.47
C LEU A 347 47.08 -26.59 -20.17
N ARG A 348 48.30 -26.03 -20.25
CA ARG A 348 48.56 -24.71 -20.83
C ARG A 348 48.64 -24.73 -22.36
N GLU A 349 48.96 -25.87 -22.97
CA GLU A 349 49.04 -26.03 -24.43
C GLU A 349 48.10 -27.15 -24.94
N PRO A 350 46.80 -26.85 -25.19
CA PRO A 350 45.82 -27.85 -25.63
C PRO A 350 46.16 -28.51 -26.99
N CYS A 351 47.07 -27.93 -27.77
CA CYS A 351 47.49 -28.45 -29.08
C CYS A 351 48.46 -29.65 -28.99
N ILE A 352 49.25 -29.79 -27.92
CA ILE A 352 50.18 -30.91 -27.77
C ILE A 352 49.42 -32.19 -27.40
N TYR A 353 48.37 -32.06 -26.58
CA TYR A 353 47.53 -33.18 -26.17
C TYR A 353 46.74 -33.77 -27.35
N SER A 354 46.14 -32.93 -28.20
CA SER A 354 45.45 -33.39 -29.42
C SER A 354 46.41 -34.03 -30.42
N GLY A 355 47.63 -33.51 -30.55
CA GLY A 355 48.70 -34.10 -31.37
C GLY A 355 49.18 -35.46 -30.86
N ALA A 356 49.32 -35.63 -29.54
CA ALA A 356 49.71 -36.90 -28.93
C ALA A 356 48.62 -37.97 -29.07
N LEU A 357 47.35 -37.60 -28.89
CA LEU A 357 46.21 -38.52 -29.06
C LEU A 357 46.02 -38.92 -30.53
N SER A 358 46.22 -38.01 -31.48
CA SER A 358 46.23 -38.31 -32.92
C SER A 358 47.35 -39.29 -33.30
N ARG A 359 48.56 -39.10 -32.75
CA ARG A 359 49.68 -40.02 -32.95
C ARG A 359 49.43 -41.38 -32.31
N PHE A 360 48.86 -41.42 -31.11
CA PHE A 360 48.51 -42.67 -30.44
C PHE A 360 47.42 -43.45 -31.20
N CYS A 361 46.37 -42.77 -31.67
CA CYS A 361 45.36 -43.37 -32.56
C CYS A 361 45.96 -43.84 -33.88
N SER A 362 46.90 -43.10 -34.48
CA SER A 362 47.59 -43.52 -35.70
C SER A 362 48.45 -44.76 -35.48
N ILE A 363 49.17 -44.85 -34.36
CA ILE A 363 49.97 -46.03 -33.99
C ILE A 363 49.06 -47.23 -33.70
N LEU A 364 47.93 -47.02 -33.01
CA LEU A 364 46.95 -48.08 -32.74
C LEU A 364 46.30 -48.58 -34.05
N CYS A 365 45.95 -47.68 -34.97
CA CYS A 365 45.50 -48.02 -36.32
C CYS A 365 46.58 -48.76 -37.11
N CYS A 366 47.84 -48.35 -37.04
CA CYS A 366 48.96 -49.07 -37.67
C CYS A 366 49.15 -50.46 -37.07
N MET A 367 49.03 -50.64 -35.75
CA MET A 367 49.13 -51.97 -35.12
C MET A 367 47.94 -52.87 -35.48
N VAL A 368 46.73 -52.33 -35.61
CA VAL A 368 45.56 -53.05 -36.11
C VAL A 368 45.73 -53.41 -37.60
N ALA A 369 46.29 -52.51 -38.40
CA ALA A 369 46.59 -52.76 -39.81
C ALA A 369 47.68 -53.82 -39.99
N ILE A 370 48.78 -53.77 -39.22
CA ILE A 370 49.85 -54.78 -39.22
C ILE A 370 49.32 -56.15 -38.78
N ARG A 371 48.34 -56.18 -37.86
CA ARG A 371 47.65 -57.41 -37.45
C ARG A 371 46.73 -57.97 -38.54
N HIS A 372 46.13 -57.11 -39.37
CA HIS A 372 45.37 -57.52 -40.56
C HIS A 372 46.26 -57.95 -41.75
N LEU A 373 47.50 -57.47 -41.83
CA LEU A 373 48.49 -57.79 -42.88
C LEU A 373 49.33 -59.06 -42.62
N GLY A 374 49.06 -59.81 -41.54
CA GLY A 374 49.51 -61.21 -41.40
C GLY A 374 51.00 -61.44 -41.16
N LEU A 375 51.73 -60.52 -40.51
CA LEU A 375 53.19 -60.62 -40.30
C LEU A 375 53.65 -61.14 -38.93
N PHE A 376 52.81 -61.85 -38.16
CA PHE A 376 53.25 -62.67 -37.01
C PHE A 376 52.42 -63.96 -36.89
N PRO A 377 53.00 -65.08 -36.40
CA PRO A 377 52.33 -66.38 -36.39
C PRO A 377 51.20 -66.42 -35.38
N SER A 378 50.04 -66.86 -35.85
CA SER A 378 48.85 -67.18 -35.05
C SER A 378 49.17 -68.18 -33.94
N ARG A 379 49.15 -67.76 -32.68
CA ARG A 379 48.79 -68.66 -31.58
C ARG A 379 47.31 -68.50 -31.28
N HIS A 380 46.57 -69.55 -31.60
CA HIS A 380 45.20 -69.77 -31.19
C HIS A 380 45.06 -69.57 -29.67
N CYS A 381 44.15 -68.69 -29.27
CA CYS A 381 43.46 -68.80 -27.99
C CYS A 381 41.98 -68.70 -28.28
N VAL A 382 41.37 -69.88 -28.31
CA VAL A 382 39.93 -70.12 -28.32
C VAL A 382 39.37 -69.62 -26.99
N TRP A 383 38.45 -68.66 -27.04
CA TRP A 383 37.42 -68.54 -26.00
C TRP A 383 36.07 -68.55 -26.72
N THR A 384 35.48 -69.74 -26.72
CA THR A 384 34.13 -70.03 -27.15
C THR A 384 33.13 -69.30 -26.24
N TYR A 385 32.23 -68.57 -26.88
CA TYR A 385 30.94 -68.18 -26.33
C TYR A 385 30.14 -69.42 -25.94
N HIS A 386 29.63 -69.50 -24.71
CA HIS A 386 28.33 -70.11 -24.46
C HIS A 386 27.71 -69.71 -23.10
N TYR A 387 26.48 -69.17 -23.23
CA TYR A 387 25.35 -69.13 -22.29
C TYR A 387 25.56 -68.68 -20.83
N PHE A 388 24.87 -67.58 -20.46
CA PHE A 388 23.62 -67.72 -19.70
C PHE A 388 22.78 -66.43 -19.77
N VAL A 389 21.63 -66.55 -20.42
CA VAL A 389 20.47 -65.67 -20.25
C VAL A 389 20.01 -65.85 -18.81
N LYS A 390 20.04 -64.79 -18.00
CA LYS A 390 19.36 -64.75 -16.71
C LYS A 390 18.41 -63.56 -16.69
N SER A 391 17.16 -63.85 -17.02
CA SER A 391 16.02 -62.96 -16.84
C SER A 391 15.88 -62.58 -15.35
N PRO A 392 15.49 -61.32 -15.04
CA PRO A 392 15.13 -60.92 -13.69
C PRO A 392 13.77 -61.50 -13.28
N PRO A 393 13.49 -61.67 -11.97
CA PRO A 393 12.27 -62.31 -11.50
C PRO A 393 11.04 -61.41 -11.65
N HIS A 394 9.94 -62.08 -11.98
CA HIS A 394 8.56 -61.61 -11.90
C HIS A 394 8.24 -60.94 -10.54
N TYR A 395 7.73 -59.71 -10.59
CA TYR A 395 6.84 -59.19 -9.56
C TYR A 395 5.39 -59.43 -9.99
N HIS A 396 4.62 -60.06 -9.11
CA HIS A 396 3.18 -60.23 -9.26
C HIS A 396 2.48 -58.86 -9.23
N GLY A 397 1.55 -58.67 -10.17
CA GLY A 397 0.66 -57.52 -10.18
C GLY A 397 -0.33 -57.52 -9.01
N TYR A 398 -0.69 -56.32 -8.58
CA TYR A 398 -2.06 -56.00 -8.25
C TYR A 398 -2.62 -55.04 -9.31
N ARG A 399 -3.92 -55.23 -9.52
CA ARG A 399 -4.72 -54.93 -10.69
C ARG A 399 -5.40 -53.54 -10.59
N ASN A 400 -5.85 -53.08 -11.77
CA ASN A 400 -6.83 -52.03 -12.09
C ASN A 400 -6.21 -50.62 -12.18
N GLY A 401 -6.15 -49.99 -13.37
CA GLY A 401 -7.26 -49.67 -14.28
C GLY A 401 -7.75 -48.27 -13.89
N ASP A 402 -7.66 -47.20 -14.68
CA ASP A 402 -7.89 -47.09 -16.11
C ASP A 402 -7.01 -46.02 -16.80
N HIS A 403 -6.65 -46.38 -18.04
CA HIS A 403 -6.28 -45.51 -19.15
C HIS A 403 -7.48 -44.58 -19.54
N GLN A 404 -7.39 -43.47 -20.27
CA GLN A 404 -6.35 -42.59 -20.81
C GLN A 404 -7.11 -41.73 -21.85
N HIS A 405 -6.70 -40.47 -22.00
CA HIS A 405 -6.81 -39.62 -23.21
C HIS A 405 -8.18 -39.29 -23.87
N GLU A 406 -8.49 -37.98 -23.82
CA GLU A 406 -8.86 -37.08 -24.95
C GLU A 406 -8.35 -37.50 -26.35
N PRO A 407 -8.80 -36.92 -27.51
CA PRO A 407 -9.39 -35.57 -27.69
C PRO A 407 -10.53 -35.47 -28.74
N GLN A 408 -11.18 -34.31 -28.85
CA GLN A 408 -11.30 -33.55 -30.13
C GLN A 408 -12.03 -32.21 -29.98
N GLU A 409 -11.53 -31.24 -30.75
CA GLU A 409 -12.01 -29.87 -30.97
C GLU A 409 -13.47 -29.79 -31.44
N GLU A 410 -14.18 -28.75 -30.99
CA GLU A 410 -14.93 -27.87 -31.91
C GLU A 410 -15.24 -26.52 -31.26
N ALA A 411 -15.09 -25.47 -32.06
CA ALA A 411 -15.13 -24.06 -31.71
C ALA A 411 -16.55 -23.53 -31.52
N PHE A 412 -16.75 -22.56 -30.61
CA PHE A 412 -17.70 -21.46 -30.81
C PHE A 412 -17.28 -20.19 -30.04
N LEU A 413 -17.55 -19.06 -30.70
CA LEU A 413 -17.05 -17.70 -30.48
C LEU A 413 -17.67 -16.93 -29.30
N ALA A 414 -16.80 -16.29 -28.49
CA ALA A 414 -16.85 -14.92 -27.93
C ALA A 414 -18.09 -14.44 -27.09
N PRO A 415 -18.08 -13.20 -26.56
CA PRO A 415 -17.34 -12.73 -25.38
C PRO A 415 -18.29 -12.27 -24.24
N ILE A 416 -17.87 -12.35 -22.98
CA ILE A 416 -18.60 -11.70 -21.87
C ILE A 416 -17.66 -10.77 -21.10
N SER A 417 -17.97 -9.49 -21.26
CA SER A 417 -17.41 -8.29 -20.63
C SER A 417 -17.58 -8.29 -19.09
N PRO A 418 -16.83 -7.44 -18.36
CA PRO A 418 -16.81 -7.43 -16.90
C PRO A 418 -18.03 -6.70 -16.31
N SER A 419 -18.55 -7.20 -15.20
CA SER A 419 -19.59 -6.54 -14.39
C SER A 419 -18.99 -5.94 -13.10
N PRO A 420 -19.68 -4.96 -12.47
CA PRO A 420 -19.13 -3.61 -12.35
C PRO A 420 -18.61 -3.25 -10.95
N ALA A 421 -17.77 -2.21 -10.94
CA ALA A 421 -17.36 -1.47 -9.76
C ALA A 421 -18.56 -0.83 -9.05
N ILE A 422 -18.59 -0.96 -7.71
CA ILE A 422 -19.53 -0.28 -6.82
C ILE A 422 -18.94 1.09 -6.44
N PRO A 423 -19.59 2.23 -6.75
CA PRO A 423 -19.16 3.52 -6.25
C PRO A 423 -19.75 3.78 -4.86
N CYS A 424 -18.88 4.24 -3.95
CA CYS A 424 -19.26 4.76 -2.64
C CYS A 424 -19.59 6.26 -2.79
N SER A 425 -20.87 6.61 -3.00
CA SER A 425 -21.38 7.97 -2.79
C SER A 425 -22.91 8.04 -2.93
N LYS A 426 -23.62 8.31 -1.83
CA LYS A 426 -24.66 9.36 -1.70
C LYS A 426 -25.42 9.21 -0.37
N LEU A 427 -25.31 10.24 0.46
CA LEU A 427 -26.21 10.56 1.56
C LEU A 427 -27.16 11.68 1.07
N GLU A 428 -28.38 11.71 1.61
CA GLU A 428 -29.42 12.78 1.56
C GLU A 428 -30.26 12.87 0.26
N GLN A 429 -31.60 12.82 0.27
CA GLN A 429 -32.56 13.74 0.93
C GLN A 429 -34.04 13.18 1.00
N PRO A 430 -35.05 13.88 1.58
CA PRO A 430 -36.11 13.31 2.45
C PRO A 430 -37.56 13.23 1.91
N VAL A 431 -38.48 12.85 2.83
CA VAL A 431 -39.96 13.05 2.92
C VAL A 431 -40.88 11.88 2.50
N ALA A 432 -41.60 11.30 3.48
CA ALA A 432 -43.07 11.37 3.59
C ALA A 432 -43.58 10.57 4.79
N SER A 433 -44.21 11.29 5.73
CA SER A 433 -45.00 10.75 6.83
C SER A 433 -46.40 10.43 6.32
N THR A 434 -46.86 9.20 6.54
CA THR A 434 -48.28 8.85 6.50
C THR A 434 -48.62 7.97 7.70
N ARG A 435 -49.22 8.59 8.70
CA ARG A 435 -50.20 7.98 9.60
C ARG A 435 -51.18 9.04 10.05
#